data_AF-A0A924X2Q4-F1
#
_entry.id   AF-A0A924X2Q4-F1
#
_cell.length_a   1.000
_cell.length_b   1.000
_cell.length_c   1.000
_cell.angle_alpha   90.00
_cell.angle_beta   90.00
_cell.angle_gamma   90.00
#
_symmetry.space_group_name_H-M   'P 1'
#
loop_
_entity.id
_entity.type
_entity.pdbx_description
1 polymer ?
#
loop_
_entity_poly.entity_id
_entity_poly.type
_entity_poly.pdbx_seq_one_letter_code
_entity_poly.pdbx_strand_id
1 'polypeptide(L)'
;MRNRDRTKLKLILQLTHHFLIFCITLILGFVYAASFAITRLSDALAHENEQQPISIVCVVSSLPVRTERANRFDFDVEKTLTLATDAKPIHVPQHISLMDYQAGFSYPALPKPLVLLNQHFHAGQRWQLSVKLKRPHGTYNPHGFDFEAWAISDNMRVTGTVKANSGNKLLQNFF
;
A
#
# COMPACT_ATOMS: atom_id res chain seq x y z
N MET A 1 33.61 57.22 -19.36
CA MET A 1 33.55 55.76 -19.66
C MET A 1 33.52 54.84 -18.42
N ARG A 2 34.17 55.19 -17.30
CA ARG A 2 34.33 54.34 -16.09
C ARG A 2 33.04 53.95 -15.30
N ASN A 3 31.91 54.62 -15.53
CA ASN A 3 30.65 54.35 -14.78
C ASN A 3 29.83 53.18 -15.38
N ARG A 4 30.01 52.90 -16.69
CA ARG A 4 29.24 51.88 -17.43
C ARG A 4 29.66 50.44 -17.11
N ASP A 5 30.91 50.24 -16.70
CA ASP A 5 31.42 48.92 -16.33
C ASP A 5 31.00 48.51 -14.91
N ARG A 6 30.86 49.48 -14.00
CA ARG A 6 30.36 49.24 -12.63
C ARG A 6 28.89 48.85 -12.58
N THR A 7 28.06 49.41 -13.46
CA THR A 7 26.64 49.03 -13.58
C THR A 7 26.49 47.64 -14.20
N LYS A 8 27.31 47.28 -15.19
CA LYS A 8 27.32 45.94 -15.79
C LYS A 8 27.76 44.88 -14.79
N LEU A 9 28.80 45.13 -14.00
CA LEU A 9 29.27 44.20 -12.98
C LEU A 9 28.21 43.96 -11.89
N LYS A 10 27.51 45.02 -11.44
CA LYS A 10 26.40 44.89 -10.49
C LYS A 10 25.22 44.11 -11.06
N LEU A 11 24.88 44.33 -12.33
CA LEU A 11 23.81 43.60 -13.01
C LEU A 11 24.13 42.10 -13.13
N ILE A 12 25.38 41.76 -13.50
CA ILE A 12 25.84 40.37 -13.59
C ILE A 12 25.81 39.70 -12.21
N LEU A 13 26.28 40.37 -11.16
CA LEU A 13 26.27 39.86 -9.80
C LEU A 13 24.84 39.65 -9.26
N GLN A 14 23.92 40.54 -9.60
CA GLN A 14 22.51 40.38 -9.27
C GLN A 14 21.90 39.19 -10.02
N LEU A 15 22.17 39.05 -11.32
CA LEU A 15 21.63 37.94 -12.12
C LEU A 15 22.14 36.57 -11.62
N THR A 16 23.44 36.46 -11.29
CA THR A 16 24.01 35.23 -10.73
C THR A 16 23.44 34.91 -9.36
N HIS A 17 23.18 35.92 -8.52
CA HIS A 17 22.54 35.74 -7.22
C HIS A 17 21.10 35.23 -7.35
N HIS A 18 20.29 35.80 -8.25
CA HIS A 18 18.92 35.32 -8.50
C HIS A 18 18.91 33.91 -9.10
N PHE A 19 19.85 33.62 -10.01
CA PHE A 19 20.01 32.27 -10.55
C PHE A 19 20.40 31.27 -9.47
N LEU A 20 21.31 31.64 -8.56
CA LEU A 20 21.74 30.79 -7.46
C LEU A 20 20.60 30.54 -6.45
N ILE A 21 19.80 31.55 -6.12
CA ILE A 21 18.59 31.38 -5.31
C ILE A 21 17.61 30.44 -6.00
N PHE A 22 17.35 30.64 -7.30
CA PHE A 22 16.47 29.77 -8.07
C PHE A 22 16.94 28.31 -8.02
N CYS A 23 18.23 28.05 -8.27
CA CYS A 23 18.81 26.71 -8.17
C CYS A 23 18.68 26.12 -6.76
N ILE A 24 18.94 26.90 -5.70
CA ILE A 24 18.78 26.42 -4.31
C ILE A 24 17.32 26.05 -4.03
N THR A 25 16.36 26.89 -4.41
CA THR A 25 14.93 26.61 -4.19
C THR A 25 14.47 25.38 -4.96
N LEU A 26 14.97 25.19 -6.19
CA LEU A 26 14.66 24.02 -7.01
C LEU A 26 15.23 22.73 -6.40
N ILE A 27 16.48 22.76 -5.92
CA ILE A 27 17.11 21.62 -5.24
C ILE A 27 16.37 21.30 -3.95
N LEU A 28 16.01 22.31 -3.15
CA LEU A 28 15.30 22.11 -1.89
C LEU A 28 13.91 21.50 -2.13
N GLY A 29 13.19 21.99 -3.13
CA GLY A 29 11.91 21.41 -3.56
C GLY A 29 12.05 19.97 -4.03
N PHE A 30 13.08 19.67 -4.83
CA PHE A 30 13.36 18.31 -5.29
C PHE A 30 13.70 17.35 -4.14
N VAL A 31 14.56 17.76 -3.20
CA VAL A 31 14.92 16.95 -2.02
C VAL A 31 13.69 16.69 -1.16
N TYR A 32 12.85 17.70 -0.93
CA TYR A 32 11.61 17.54 -0.17
C TYR A 32 10.67 16.52 -0.82
N ALA A 33 10.42 16.66 -2.13
CA ALA A 33 9.59 15.73 -2.88
C ALA A 33 10.17 14.30 -2.89
N ALA A 34 11.48 14.16 -3.05
CA ALA A 34 12.16 12.86 -3.03
C ALA A 34 12.07 12.20 -1.65
N SER A 35 12.28 12.93 -0.56
CA SER A 35 12.12 12.40 0.81
C SER A 35 10.68 11.96 1.08
N PHE A 36 9.68 12.74 0.62
CA PHE A 36 8.28 12.35 0.72
C PHE A 36 7.97 11.09 -0.10
N ALA A 37 8.50 11.00 -1.32
CA ALA A 37 8.35 9.82 -2.17
C ALA A 37 8.99 8.57 -1.54
N ILE A 38 10.20 8.67 -0.99
CA ILE A 38 10.91 7.56 -0.34
C ILE A 38 10.14 7.06 0.87
N THR A 39 9.74 7.95 1.77
CA THR A 39 8.95 7.57 2.97
C THR A 39 7.66 6.90 2.54
N ARG A 40 6.97 7.44 1.54
CA ARG A 40 5.71 6.86 1.08
C ARG A 40 5.89 5.52 0.37
N LEU A 41 6.97 5.33 -0.40
CA LEU A 41 7.27 4.07 -1.09
C LEU A 41 7.84 2.98 -0.17
N SER A 42 8.53 3.37 0.90
CA SER A 42 9.10 2.46 1.89
C SER A 42 8.06 1.72 2.74
N ASP A 43 6.82 2.24 2.81
CA ASP A 43 5.67 1.60 3.45
C ASP A 43 5.17 0.44 2.57
N ALA A 44 5.98 -0.60 2.39
CA ALA A 44 5.64 -1.76 1.60
C ALA A 44 5.93 -3.05 2.38
N LEU A 45 5.18 -4.11 2.06
CA LEU A 45 5.47 -5.44 2.60
C LEU A 45 6.87 -5.86 2.17
N ALA A 46 7.70 -6.37 3.07
CA ALA A 46 9.02 -6.90 2.70
C ALA A 46 8.89 -8.14 1.79
N HIS A 47 9.77 -8.27 0.80
CA HIS A 47 9.67 -9.33 -0.22
C HIS A 47 9.77 -10.73 0.40
N GLU A 48 10.53 -10.89 1.47
CA GLU A 48 10.67 -12.12 2.26
C GLU A 48 9.34 -12.61 2.85
N ASN A 49 8.41 -11.68 3.13
CA ASN A 49 7.15 -11.96 3.82
C ASN A 49 5.97 -12.10 2.85
N GLU A 50 6.22 -12.07 1.53
CA GLU A 50 5.18 -12.29 0.53
C GLU A 50 4.71 -13.74 0.55
N GLN A 51 3.40 -13.92 0.39
CA GLN A 51 2.71 -15.22 0.37
C GLN A 51 2.83 -16.08 1.65
N GLN A 52 3.52 -15.57 2.68
CA GLN A 52 3.60 -16.21 3.99
C GLN A 52 2.29 -16.00 4.76
N PRO A 53 1.80 -17.01 5.49
CA PRO A 53 0.62 -16.86 6.34
C PRO A 53 0.96 -15.97 7.55
N ILE A 54 0.38 -14.78 7.60
CA ILE A 54 0.56 -13.82 8.69
C ILE A 54 -0.76 -13.71 9.45
N SER A 55 -0.72 -13.79 10.77
CA SER A 55 -1.88 -13.51 11.61
C SER A 55 -1.93 -12.03 11.95
N ILE A 56 -3.06 -11.38 11.73
CA ILE A 56 -3.25 -9.95 11.97
C ILE A 56 -4.55 -9.72 12.75
N VAL A 57 -4.57 -8.63 13.51
CA VAL A 57 -5.77 -8.01 14.04
C VAL A 57 -6.08 -6.80 13.18
N CYS A 58 -7.28 -6.76 12.64
CA CYS A 58 -7.71 -5.73 11.70
C CYS A 58 -9.17 -5.35 11.92
N VAL A 59 -9.56 -4.19 11.42
CA VAL A 59 -10.93 -3.68 11.41
C VAL A 59 -11.40 -3.56 9.98
N VAL A 60 -12.62 -3.99 9.68
CA VAL A 60 -13.22 -3.81 8.35
C VAL A 60 -13.48 -2.32 8.13
N SER A 61 -12.75 -1.67 7.22
CA SER A 61 -12.86 -0.21 7.00
C SER A 61 -13.83 0.16 5.88
N SER A 62 -14.10 -0.75 4.93
CA SER A 62 -14.99 -0.50 3.80
C SER A 62 -16.14 -1.52 3.66
N LEU A 63 -17.16 -1.14 2.90
CA LEU A 63 -18.23 -2.04 2.49
C LEU A 63 -17.71 -3.01 1.40
N PRO A 64 -18.23 -4.25 1.32
CA PRO A 64 -17.86 -5.19 0.27
C PRO A 64 -18.08 -4.60 -1.12
N VAL A 65 -17.02 -4.53 -1.92
CA VAL A 65 -17.11 -4.27 -3.35
C VAL A 65 -17.17 -5.61 -4.08
N ARG A 66 -18.32 -5.90 -4.68
CA ARG A 66 -18.48 -7.11 -5.49
C ARG A 66 -17.73 -6.95 -6.80
N THR A 67 -16.73 -7.80 -7.01
CA THR A 67 -16.07 -7.97 -8.30
C THR A 67 -16.66 -9.20 -8.99
N GLU A 68 -16.45 -9.37 -10.30
CA GLU A 68 -16.98 -10.51 -11.07
C GLU A 68 -16.64 -11.90 -10.47
N ARG A 69 -15.54 -12.01 -9.71
CA ARG A 69 -14.99 -13.29 -9.23
C ARG A 69 -14.86 -13.39 -7.70
N ALA A 70 -14.96 -12.28 -6.98
CA ALA A 70 -14.67 -12.20 -5.55
C ALA A 70 -15.30 -10.96 -4.91
N ASN A 71 -15.49 -11.00 -3.59
CA ASN A 71 -15.78 -9.80 -2.80
C ASN A 71 -14.46 -9.20 -2.33
N ARG A 72 -14.25 -7.93 -2.62
CA ARG A 72 -13.11 -7.17 -2.10
C ARG A 72 -13.55 -6.39 -0.87
N PHE A 73 -12.74 -6.49 0.17
CA PHE A 73 -12.92 -5.76 1.42
C PHE A 73 -11.62 -5.08 1.77
N ASP A 74 -11.72 -3.85 2.25
CA ASP A 74 -10.58 -3.13 2.78
C ASP A 74 -10.58 -3.20 4.31
N PHE A 75 -9.40 -3.39 4.84
CA PHE A 75 -9.16 -3.60 6.26
C PHE A 75 -8.05 -2.67 6.74
N ASP A 76 -8.25 -2.15 7.93
CA ASP A 76 -7.23 -1.40 8.65
C ASP A 76 -6.56 -2.33 9.68
N VAL A 77 -5.27 -2.57 9.50
CA VAL A 77 -4.42 -3.41 10.35
C VAL A 77 -4.08 -2.63 11.62
N GLU A 78 -4.51 -3.17 12.76
CA GLU A 78 -4.17 -2.61 14.07
C GLU A 78 -2.90 -3.24 14.64
N LYS A 79 -2.76 -4.56 14.51
CA LYS A 79 -1.63 -5.32 15.05
C LYS A 79 -1.29 -6.52 14.20
N THR A 80 0.00 -6.80 14.08
CA THR A 80 0.52 -8.05 13.51
C THR A 80 0.84 -9.03 14.63
N LEU A 81 0.23 -10.20 14.59
CA LEU A 81 0.49 -11.30 15.52
C LEU A 81 1.54 -12.21 14.87
N THR A 82 2.81 -11.81 14.93
CA THR A 82 3.92 -12.67 14.50
C THR A 82 3.95 -13.90 15.39
N LEU A 83 4.05 -15.10 14.80
CA LEU A 83 4.29 -16.32 15.56
C LEU A 83 5.64 -16.17 16.27
N ALA A 84 5.67 -16.48 17.57
CA ALA A 84 6.82 -16.22 18.47
C ALA A 84 8.17 -16.83 18.02
N THR A 85 8.18 -17.63 16.96
CA THR A 85 9.36 -18.27 16.38
C THR A 85 10.17 -17.32 15.49
N ASP A 86 9.57 -16.26 14.93
CA ASP A 86 10.26 -15.27 14.10
C ASP A 86 10.46 -13.97 14.86
N ALA A 87 11.69 -13.75 15.36
CA ALA A 87 12.08 -12.58 16.15
C ALA A 87 12.09 -11.24 15.38
N LYS A 88 11.63 -11.22 14.12
CA LYS A 88 11.61 -10.04 13.26
C LYS A 88 10.18 -9.46 13.20
N PRO A 89 9.95 -8.22 13.67
CA PRO A 89 8.65 -7.58 13.51
C PRO A 89 8.33 -7.44 12.01
N ILE A 90 7.22 -8.02 11.59
CA ILE A 90 6.75 -7.97 10.21
C ILE A 90 6.03 -6.64 10.02
N HIS A 91 6.60 -5.76 9.20
CA HIS A 91 5.93 -4.53 8.81
C HIS A 91 4.84 -4.82 7.78
N VAL A 92 3.58 -4.63 8.19
CA VAL A 92 2.41 -4.71 7.31
C VAL A 92 1.81 -3.31 7.24
N PRO A 93 1.61 -2.74 6.03
CA PRO A 93 0.93 -1.45 5.87
C PRO A 93 -0.44 -1.44 6.53
N GLN A 94 -0.84 -0.27 7.04
CA GLN A 94 -2.07 -0.13 7.79
C GLN A 94 -3.31 -0.45 6.96
N HIS A 95 -3.34 -0.05 5.69
CA HIS A 95 -4.50 -0.28 4.82
C HIS A 95 -4.21 -1.43 3.87
N ILE A 96 -4.99 -2.51 4.00
CA ILE A 96 -4.84 -3.71 3.17
C ILE A 96 -6.17 -4.05 2.50
N SER A 97 -6.10 -4.58 1.28
CA SER A 97 -7.29 -5.07 0.60
C SER A 97 -7.23 -6.58 0.46
N LEU A 98 -8.28 -7.25 0.93
CA LEU A 98 -8.39 -8.70 0.90
C LEU A 98 -9.52 -9.12 -0.02
N MET A 99 -9.24 -10.10 -0.86
CA MET A 99 -10.22 -10.75 -1.70
C MET A 99 -10.73 -12.02 -1.03
N ASP A 100 -12.04 -12.12 -0.93
CA ASP A 100 -12.76 -13.33 -0.55
C ASP A 100 -13.38 -13.95 -1.80
N TYR A 101 -12.81 -15.09 -2.21
CA TYR A 101 -13.23 -15.79 -3.43
C TYR A 101 -14.43 -16.68 -3.13
N GLN A 102 -15.55 -16.44 -3.81
CA GLN A 102 -16.76 -17.25 -3.67
C GLN A 102 -16.57 -18.65 -4.28
N ALA A 103 -17.12 -19.70 -3.66
CA ALA A 103 -16.84 -21.08 -4.07
C ALA A 103 -17.48 -21.32 -5.42
N GLY A 104 -16.64 -21.50 -6.43
CA GLY A 104 -17.04 -21.68 -7.81
C GLY A 104 -15.96 -21.24 -8.79
N PHE A 105 -15.18 -20.20 -8.45
CA PHE A 105 -14.07 -19.72 -9.27
C PHE A 105 -12.72 -20.28 -8.81
N SER A 106 -12.55 -21.60 -8.95
CA SER A 106 -11.24 -22.25 -8.74
C SER A 106 -10.39 -22.15 -10.01
N TYR A 107 -9.26 -21.43 -9.96
CA TYR A 107 -8.24 -21.50 -11.01
C TYR A 107 -7.50 -22.86 -10.94
N PRO A 108 -7.28 -23.57 -12.06
CA PRO A 108 -6.64 -24.89 -12.05
C PRO A 108 -5.16 -24.90 -11.63
N ALA A 109 -4.51 -23.73 -11.54
CA ALA A 109 -3.08 -23.60 -11.22
C ALA A 109 -2.78 -23.13 -9.78
N LEU A 110 -3.80 -22.81 -8.98
CA LEU A 110 -3.64 -22.51 -7.56
C LEU A 110 -4.06 -23.74 -6.74
N PRO A 111 -3.25 -24.20 -5.76
CA PRO A 111 -3.67 -25.28 -4.87
C PRO A 111 -4.99 -24.86 -4.19
N LYS A 112 -6.04 -25.67 -4.39
CA LYS A 112 -7.44 -25.54 -3.91
C LYS A 112 -7.71 -24.26 -3.10
N PRO A 113 -8.49 -23.28 -3.61
CA PRO A 113 -8.74 -22.07 -2.86
C PRO A 113 -9.48 -22.41 -1.57
N LEU A 114 -8.82 -22.10 -0.46
CA LEU A 114 -9.35 -21.44 0.73
C LEU A 114 -10.88 -21.30 0.69
N VAL A 115 -11.58 -22.32 1.17
CA VAL A 115 -13.06 -22.39 1.20
C VAL A 115 -13.62 -21.34 2.16
N LEU A 116 -14.15 -20.26 1.60
CA LEU A 116 -15.30 -19.47 2.05
C LEU A 116 -15.43 -19.16 3.52
N LEU A 117 -15.02 -17.95 3.87
CA LEU A 117 -15.82 -17.23 4.84
C LEU A 117 -17.20 -16.98 4.22
N ASN A 118 -18.17 -17.85 4.49
CA ASN A 118 -19.58 -17.43 4.54
C ASN A 118 -19.84 -16.41 5.68
N GLN A 119 -18.78 -15.76 6.18
CA GLN A 119 -18.84 -14.71 7.16
C GLN A 119 -19.03 -13.42 6.39
N HIS A 120 -20.23 -12.86 6.52
CA HIS A 120 -20.48 -11.49 6.13
C HIS A 120 -19.62 -10.59 7.02
N PHE A 121 -18.51 -10.10 6.47
CA PHE A 121 -17.78 -9.01 7.11
C PHE A 121 -18.65 -7.76 7.07
N HIS A 122 -18.91 -7.19 8.24
CA HIS A 122 -19.56 -5.90 8.36
C HIS A 122 -18.53 -4.82 8.66
N ALA A 123 -18.70 -3.66 8.03
CA ALA A 123 -17.87 -2.48 8.32
C ALA A 123 -17.82 -2.23 9.84
N GLY A 124 -16.67 -1.81 10.34
CA GLY A 124 -16.42 -1.55 11.76
C GLY A 124 -16.10 -2.79 12.60
N GLN A 125 -16.29 -4.02 12.13
CA GLN A 125 -15.95 -5.21 12.92
C GLN A 125 -14.45 -5.41 13.08
N ARG A 126 -14.00 -5.77 14.29
CA ARG A 126 -12.61 -6.14 14.59
C ARG A 126 -12.43 -7.66 14.52
N TRP A 127 -11.52 -8.10 13.67
CA TRP A 127 -11.25 -9.51 13.40
C TRP A 127 -9.78 -9.84 13.60
N GLN A 128 -9.54 -11.04 14.12
CA GLN A 128 -8.27 -11.71 14.01
C GLN A 128 -8.33 -12.65 12.81
N LEU A 129 -7.53 -12.38 11.78
CA LEU A 129 -7.50 -13.13 10.52
C LEU A 129 -6.09 -13.65 10.24
N SER A 130 -5.98 -14.85 9.70
CA SER A 130 -4.74 -15.26 9.03
C SER A 130 -4.86 -14.98 7.54
N VAL A 131 -3.92 -14.19 7.02
CA VAL A 131 -3.93 -13.68 5.66
C VAL A 131 -2.65 -14.07 4.95
N LYS A 132 -2.74 -14.23 3.64
CA LYS A 132 -1.58 -14.27 2.75
C LYS A 132 -1.53 -12.98 1.98
N LEU A 133 -0.47 -12.22 2.19
CA LEU A 133 -0.30 -10.88 1.64
C LEU A 133 0.70 -10.91 0.49
N LYS A 134 0.49 -10.04 -0.49
CA LYS A 134 1.38 -9.80 -1.62
C LYS A 134 1.32 -8.32 -2.00
N ARG A 135 2.38 -7.84 -2.65
CA ARG A 135 2.35 -6.50 -3.23
C ARG A 135 1.35 -6.46 -4.40
N PRO A 136 0.69 -5.32 -4.65
CA PRO A 136 -0.08 -5.15 -5.87
C PRO A 136 0.88 -5.30 -7.06
N HIS A 137 0.58 -6.26 -7.93
CA HIS A 137 1.30 -6.46 -9.18
C HIS A 137 0.33 -6.18 -10.32
N GLY A 138 0.71 -5.25 -11.17
CA GLY A 138 0.03 -4.93 -12.41
C GLY A 138 0.47 -5.91 -13.49
N THR A 139 -0.45 -6.25 -14.37
CA THR A 139 -0.08 -6.90 -15.64
C THR A 139 0.27 -5.79 -16.61
N TYR A 140 1.45 -5.84 -17.24
CA TYR A 140 1.79 -4.88 -18.29
C TYR A 140 0.88 -5.11 -19.50
N ASN A 141 -0.22 -4.37 -19.56
CA ASN A 141 -1.19 -4.43 -20.64
C ASN A 141 -1.38 -3.01 -21.23
N PRO A 142 -0.83 -2.74 -22.43
CA PRO A 142 -0.90 -1.42 -23.08
C PRO A 142 -2.32 -0.88 -23.32
N HIS A 143 -3.31 -1.77 -23.37
CA HIS A 143 -4.73 -1.43 -23.57
C HIS A 143 -5.60 -1.82 -22.36
N GLY A 144 -4.96 -2.16 -21.24
CA GLY A 144 -5.62 -2.65 -20.05
C GLY A 144 -5.68 -1.61 -18.94
N PHE A 145 -6.37 -2.00 -17.89
CA PHE A 145 -6.41 -1.24 -16.65
C PHE A 145 -5.07 -1.35 -15.91
N ASP A 146 -4.48 -0.19 -15.56
CA ASP A 146 -3.27 -0.14 -14.74
C ASP A 146 -3.64 -0.29 -13.25
N PHE A 147 -3.56 -1.54 -12.78
CA PHE A 147 -3.88 -1.87 -11.41
C PHE A 147 -2.90 -1.26 -10.39
N GLU A 148 -1.62 -1.07 -10.75
CA GLU A 148 -0.63 -0.52 -9.81
C GLU A 148 -0.87 0.97 -9.58
N ALA A 149 -1.08 1.73 -10.66
CA ALA A 149 -1.39 3.15 -10.57
C ALA A 149 -2.67 3.39 -9.75
N TRP A 150 -3.71 2.59 -10.01
CA TRP A 150 -4.95 2.67 -9.25
C TRP A 150 -4.75 2.31 -7.76
N ALA A 151 -4.08 1.20 -7.46
CA ALA A 151 -3.82 0.79 -6.08
C ALA A 151 -3.02 1.84 -5.29
N ILE A 152 -2.02 2.46 -5.93
CA ILE A 152 -1.25 3.56 -5.33
C ILE A 152 -2.16 4.76 -5.03
N SER A 153 -3.06 5.12 -5.95
CA SER A 153 -4.00 6.23 -5.77
C SER A 153 -5.02 5.98 -4.65
N ASP A 154 -5.42 4.72 -4.45
CA ASP A 154 -6.37 4.26 -3.43
C ASP A 154 -5.67 3.93 -2.10
N ASN A 155 -4.41 4.32 -1.94
CA ASN A 155 -3.61 4.06 -0.74
C ASN A 155 -3.41 2.56 -0.43
N MET A 156 -3.68 1.69 -1.40
CA MET A 156 -3.65 0.23 -1.31
C MET A 156 -2.26 -0.30 -1.62
N ARG A 157 -1.50 -0.65 -0.59
CA ARG A 157 -0.10 -1.10 -0.73
C ARG A 157 0.08 -2.60 -0.66
N VAL A 158 -0.95 -3.29 -0.21
CA VAL A 158 -0.94 -4.74 -0.05
C VAL A 158 -2.29 -5.28 -0.46
N THR A 159 -2.23 -6.33 -1.27
CA THR A 159 -3.39 -7.15 -1.62
C THR A 159 -3.21 -8.54 -1.05
N GLY A 160 -4.29 -9.23 -0.77
CA GLY A 160 -4.18 -10.56 -0.19
C GLY A 160 -5.43 -11.38 -0.26
N THR A 161 -5.33 -12.58 0.30
CA THR A 161 -6.44 -13.50 0.45
C THR A 161 -6.52 -13.96 1.89
N VAL A 162 -7.74 -14.04 2.42
CA VAL A 162 -8.01 -14.60 3.75
C VAL A 162 -7.83 -16.11 3.70
N LYS A 163 -7.08 -16.68 4.64
CA LYS A 163 -6.98 -18.13 4.77
C LYS A 163 -8.25 -18.67 5.42
N ALA A 164 -8.98 -19.51 4.70
CA ALA A 164 -10.05 -20.29 5.29
C ALA A 164 -9.46 -21.39 6.20
N ASN A 165 -10.10 -21.64 7.34
CA ASN A 165 -9.72 -22.68 8.31
C ASN A 165 -8.43 -22.43 9.13
N SER A 166 -8.09 -21.17 9.38
CA SER A 166 -6.93 -20.78 10.21
C SER A 166 -7.27 -20.32 11.63
N GLY A 167 -8.51 -20.56 12.09
CA GLY A 167 -8.94 -20.08 13.41
C GLY A 167 -9.22 -18.58 13.43
N ASN A 168 -9.81 -18.04 12.35
CA ASN A 168 -10.24 -16.66 12.27
C ASN A 168 -11.31 -16.38 13.32
N LYS A 169 -11.19 -15.27 14.06
CA LYS A 169 -12.06 -14.93 15.19
C LYS A 169 -12.54 -13.49 15.09
N LEU A 170 -13.84 -13.30 15.28
CA LEU A 170 -14.38 -11.98 15.58
C LEU A 170 -13.95 -11.62 17.00
N LEU A 171 -13.25 -10.51 17.15
CA LEU A 171 -12.81 -9.99 18.45
C LEU A 171 -13.82 -9.01 19.03
N GLN A 172 -14.38 -8.15 18.17
CA GLN A 172 -15.33 -7.15 18.61
C GLN A 172 -16.30 -6.78 17.48
N ASN A 173 -17.57 -6.74 17.81
CA ASN A 173 -18.60 -6.14 16.99
C ASN A 173 -18.97 -4.79 17.60
N PHE A 174 -18.98 -3.74 16.78
CA PHE A 174 -19.34 -2.38 17.23
C PHE A 174 -20.81 -2.03 16.94
N PHE A 175 -21.58 -3.00 16.45
CA PHE A 175 -23.01 -2.89 16.15
C PHE A 175 -23.84 -3.85 17.01
#